data_AF-A0A937NID3-F1
#
_entry.id   AF-A0A937NID3-F1
#
_cell.length_a   1.000
_cell.length_b   1.000
_cell.length_c   1.000
_cell.angle_alpha   90.00
_cell.angle_beta   90.00
_cell.angle_gamma   90.00
#
_symmetry.space_group_name_H-M   'P 1'
#
loop_
_entity.id
_entity.type
_entity.pdbx_description
1 polymer ?
#
loop_
_entity_poly.entity_id
_entity_poly.type
_entity_poly.pdbx_seq_one_letter_code
_entity_poly.pdbx_strand_id
1 'polypeptide(L)' 'MKKAGQVSRLQSVERAITILHALGNAPSDLGVTGLGQQLGLPKSTVHRLLAALE' A
#
# COMPACT_ATOMS: atom_id res chain seq x y z
N MET A 1 23.63 -26.51 1.29
CA MET A 1 24.08 -25.10 1.23
C MET A 1 22.88 -24.21 1.57
N LYS A 2 22.81 -23.66 2.79
CA LYS A 2 21.68 -22.79 3.21
C LYS A 2 21.82 -21.46 2.48
N LYS A 3 20.87 -21.11 1.61
CA LYS A 3 20.84 -19.78 0.95
C LYS A 3 20.84 -18.72 2.04
N ALA A 4 21.76 -17.75 1.91
CA ALA A 4 21.78 -16.54 2.72
C ALA A 4 20.36 -15.98 2.84
N GLY A 5 19.94 -15.66 4.07
CA GLY A 5 18.55 -15.39 4.43
C GLY A 5 17.87 -14.44 3.44
N GLN A 6 16.94 -14.99 2.65
CA GLN A 6 16.01 -14.17 1.88
C GLN A 6 15.18 -13.39 2.89
N VAL A 7 15.41 -12.08 2.98
CA VAL A 7 14.49 -11.17 3.65
C VAL A 7 13.18 -11.26 2.87
N SER A 8 12.22 -12.01 3.40
CA SER A 8 10.86 -12.02 2.89
C SER A 8 10.32 -10.61 3.03
N ARG A 9 10.08 -9.93 1.90
CA ARG A 9 9.48 -8.59 1.94
C ARG A 9 8.02 -8.75 2.36
N LEU A 10 7.64 -8.06 3.43
CA LEU A 10 6.26 -8.02 3.87
C LEU A 10 5.45 -7.21 2.85
N GLN A 11 4.67 -7.91 2.04
CA GLN A 11 3.85 -7.31 1.00
C GLN A 11 2.87 -6.25 1.53
N SER A 12 2.42 -6.38 2.78
CA SER A 12 1.59 -5.37 3.45
C SER A 12 2.31 -4.04 3.59
N VAL A 13 3.60 -4.08 3.98
CA VAL A 13 4.44 -2.88 4.13
C VAL A 13 4.72 -2.24 2.78
N GLU A 14 5.04 -3.03 1.74
CA GLU A 14 5.24 -2.50 0.39
C GLU A 14 3.98 -1.81 -0.16
N ARG A 15 2.80 -2.40 0.07
CA ARG A 15 1.52 -1.81 -0.33
C ARG A 15 1.22 -0.54 0.44
N ALA A 16 1.48 -0.50 1.75
CA ALA A 16 1.31 0.70 2.56
C ALA A 16 2.20 1.85 2.05
N ILE A 17 3.49 1.58 1.78
CA ILE A 17 4.42 2.57 1.20
C ILE A 17 3.92 3.06 -0.16
N THR A 18 3.43 2.15 -1.01
CA THR A 18 2.87 2.51 -2.32
C THR A 18 1.65 3.44 -2.18
N ILE A 19 0.77 3.17 -1.22
CA ILE A 19 -0.39 4.03 -0.91
C ILE A 19 0.08 5.42 -0.47
N LEU A 20 1.09 5.51 0.41
CA LEU A 20 1.63 6.79 0.87
C LEU A 20 2.24 7.60 -0.28
N HIS A 21 2.96 6.95 -1.21
CA HIS A 21 3.47 7.61 -2.41
C HIS A 21 2.35 8.10 -3.34
N ALA A 22 1.27 7.33 -3.49
CA ALA A 22 0.13 7.75 -4.30
C ALA A 22 -0.55 8.99 -3.71
N LEU A 23 -0.71 9.02 -2.39
CA LEU A 23 -1.25 10.17 -1.66
C LEU A 23 -0.34 11.41 -1.76
N GLY A 24 0.96 11.25 -1.54
CA GLY A 24 1.90 12.38 -1.56
C GLY A 24 2.10 13.03 -2.95
N ASN A 25 1.82 12.28 -4.02
CA ASN A 25 1.91 12.78 -5.40
C ASN A 25 0.55 13.16 -6.00
N ALA A 26 -0.53 13.06 -5.22
CA ALA A 26 -1.87 13.35 -5.70
C ALA A 26 -2.05 14.87 -5.88
N PRO A 27 -2.61 15.34 -7.01
CA PRO A 27 -2.91 16.76 -7.21
C PRO A 27 -4.08 17.26 -6.33
N SER A 28 -4.84 16.34 -5.72
CA SER A 28 -5.98 16.61 -4.84
C SER A 28 -6.17 15.45 -3.88
N ASP A 29 -7.01 15.63 -2.87
CA ASP A 29 -7.38 14.56 -1.93
C ASP A 29 -7.88 13.31 -2.67
N LEU A 30 -7.40 12.15 -2.21
CA LEU A 30 -7.70 10.84 -2.78
C LEU A 30 -8.40 9.97 -1.75
N GLY A 31 -9.65 9.61 -2.03
CA GLY A 31 -10.39 8.65 -1.22
C GLY A 31 -9.98 7.20 -1.51
N VAL A 32 -10.36 6.28 -0.61
CA VAL A 32 -10.06 4.84 -0.71
C VAL A 32 -10.49 4.17 -2.01
N THR A 33 -11.57 4.67 -2.64
CA THR A 33 -12.04 4.16 -3.95
C THR A 33 -11.07 4.55 -5.06
N GLY A 34 -10.62 5.81 -5.09
CA GLY A 34 -9.68 6.31 -6.10
C GLY A 34 -8.32 5.64 -5.98
N LEU A 35 -7.81 5.49 -4.74
CA LEU A 35 -6.58 4.75 -4.47
C LEU A 35 -6.68 3.29 -4.93
N GLY A 36 -7.81 2.62 -4.68
CA GLY A 36 -8.03 1.24 -5.13
C GLY A 36 -7.96 1.11 -6.65
N GLN A 37 -8.61 2.02 -7.38
CA GLN A 37 -8.59 2.06 -8.84
C GLN A 37 -7.18 2.34 -9.39
N GLN A 38 -6.49 3.34 -8.84
CA GLN A 38 -5.15 3.75 -9.28
C GLN A 38 -4.10 2.65 -9.05
N LEU A 39 -4.19 1.94 -7.91
CA LEU A 39 -3.18 0.96 -7.51
C LEU A 39 -3.54 -0.49 -7.86
N GLY A 40 -4.71 -0.73 -8.47
CA GLY A 40 -5.20 -2.10 -8.73
C GLY A 40 -5.46 -2.89 -7.45
N LEU A 41 -5.83 -2.20 -6.37
CA LEU A 41 -6.04 -2.77 -5.05
C LEU A 41 -7.53 -2.84 -4.71
N PRO A 42 -7.99 -3.92 -4.04
CA PRO A 42 -9.34 -3.92 -3.50
C PRO A 42 -9.53 -2.76 -2.52
N LYS A 43 -10.67 -2.06 -2.60
CA LYS A 43 -11.02 -0.97 -1.68
C LYS A 43 -10.88 -1.37 -0.20
N SER A 44 -11.26 -2.60 0.15
CA SER A 44 -11.10 -3.15 1.49
C SER A 44 -9.65 -3.31 1.92
N THR A 45 -8.74 -3.59 0.98
CA THR A 45 -7.30 -3.67 1.25
C THR A 45 -6.71 -2.29 1.50
N VAL A 46 -7.07 -1.30 0.67
CA VAL A 46 -6.64 0.09 0.87
C VAL A 46 -7.13 0.61 2.22
N HIS A 47 -8.42 0.44 2.52
CA HIS A 47 -9.00 0.88 3.79
C HIS A 47 -8.31 0.24 5.00
N ARG A 48 -8.10 -1.08 5.01
CA ARG A 48 -7.42 -1.78 6.10
C ARG A 48 -5.98 -1.33 6.30
N LEU A 49 -5.26 -1.05 5.22
CA LEU A 49 -3.87 -0.58 5.30
C LEU A 49 -3.81 0.84 5.86
N LEU A 50 -4.69 1.74 5.44
CA LEU A 50 -4.77 3.10 5.98
C LEU A 50 -5.19 3.09 7.46
N ALA A 51 -6.20 2.29 7.83
CA ALA A 51 -6.65 2.16 9.21
C ALA A 51 -5.57 1.58 10.15
N ALA A 52 -4.51 0.95 9.62
CA ALA A 52 -3.39 0.47 10.41
C ALA A 52 -2.30 1.55 10.64
N LEU A 53 -2.42 2.72 10.03
CA LEU A 53 -1.50 3.85 10.15
C LEU A 53 -2.00 4.94 11.11
N GLU A 54 -3.25 4.84 11.56
CA GLU A 54 -3.90 5.68 12.59
C GLU A 54 -3.72 5.05 13.98
#